data_AF-A0A1G1I5R9-F1
#
_entry.id   AF-A0A1G1I5R9-F1
#
_cell.length_a   1.000
_cell.length_b   1.000
_cell.length_c   1.000
_cell.angle_alpha   90.00
_cell.angle_beta   90.00
_cell.angle_gamma   90.00
#
_symmetry.space_group_name_H-M   'P 1'
#
loop_
_entity.id
_entity.type
_entity.pdbx_description
1 polymer ?
#
loop_
_entity_poly.entity_id
_entity_poly.type
_entity_poly.pdbx_seq_one_letter_code
_entity_poly.pdbx_strand_id
1 'polypeptide(L)'
;MAIPRKATPVLKVGEVPVVRFARLVEAGLRDDLQRLHEDLLSEESRLTALEEIRWHSMKDFEALGEGGVTTTEAALYYTLFHHLTQEIDLQGRLVVTARRRLHDKQAALTAAAEERRVAERSHRGTGRHRTPEGAFDQMGPGGPRSVLKKAS
;
A
#
# COMPACT_ATOMS: atom_id res chain seq x y z
N MET A 1 -8.64 3.98 24.86
CA MET A 1 -8.86 4.97 23.79
C MET A 1 -9.31 4.22 22.54
N ALA A 2 -10.48 4.53 21.98
CA ALA A 2 -11.03 3.84 20.81
C ALA A 2 -10.47 4.46 19.52
N ILE A 3 -9.80 3.65 18.69
CA ILE A 3 -9.35 4.05 17.35
C ILE A 3 -10.61 4.19 16.47
N PRO A 4 -10.89 5.34 15.85
CA PRO A 4 -12.03 5.47 14.96
C PRO A 4 -11.81 4.57 13.74
N ARG A 5 -12.73 3.63 13.51
CA ARG A 5 -12.75 2.81 12.29
C ARG A 5 -12.81 3.75 11.09
N LYS A 6 -11.77 3.77 10.25
CA LYS A 6 -11.73 4.54 9.00
C LYS A 6 -12.98 4.20 8.19
N ALA A 7 -13.71 5.23 7.79
CA ALA A 7 -14.93 5.10 7.01
C ALA A 7 -14.65 4.31 5.73
N THR A 8 -15.32 3.17 5.58
CA THR A 8 -15.37 2.43 4.32
C THR A 8 -15.86 3.39 3.23
N PRO A 9 -15.20 3.52 2.07
CA PRO A 9 -15.64 4.44 1.03
C PRO A 9 -17.09 4.13 0.64
N VAL A 10 -17.98 5.11 0.84
CA VAL A 10 -19.39 5.02 0.46
C VAL A 10 -19.48 5.08 -1.06
N LEU A 11 -19.77 3.94 -1.68
CA LEU A 11 -19.93 3.79 -3.12
C LEU A 11 -21.22 4.48 -3.60
N LYS A 12 -21.13 5.33 -4.62
CA LYS A 12 -22.31 5.98 -5.21
C LYS A 12 -22.98 5.05 -6.23
N VAL A 13 -24.28 4.85 -6.08
CA VAL A 13 -25.11 4.13 -7.06
C VAL A 13 -25.08 4.90 -8.39
N GLY A 14 -24.75 4.23 -9.50
CA GLY A 14 -24.66 4.81 -10.85
C GLY A 14 -23.25 5.09 -11.37
N GLU A 15 -22.20 4.71 -10.65
CA GLU A 15 -20.80 4.89 -11.08
C GLU A 15 -20.38 3.88 -12.17
N VAL A 16 -19.67 4.35 -13.20
CA VAL A 16 -19.18 3.49 -14.28
C VAL A 16 -18.21 2.44 -13.72
N PRO A 17 -18.36 1.14 -14.03
CA PRO A 17 -17.57 0.06 -13.43
C PRO A 17 -16.05 0.27 -13.49
N VAL A 18 -15.53 0.85 -14.57
CA VAL A 18 -14.11 1.13 -14.76
C VAL A 18 -13.60 2.21 -13.78
N VAL A 19 -14.36 3.29 -13.58
CA VAL A 19 -14.01 4.35 -12.62
C VAL A 19 -14.05 3.82 -11.19
N ARG A 20 -15.06 3.00 -10.88
CA ARG A 20 -15.20 2.34 -9.59
C ARG A 20 -14.02 1.41 -9.29
N PHE A 21 -13.59 0.61 -10.27
CA PHE A 21 -12.44 -0.27 -10.13
C PHE A 21 -11.14 0.51 -9.90
N ALA A 22 -10.88 1.56 -10.70
CA ALA A 22 -9.70 2.40 -10.54
C ALA A 22 -9.61 3.06 -9.15
N ARG A 23 -10.75 3.51 -8.59
CA ARG A 23 -10.82 4.05 -7.22
C ARG A 23 -10.49 3.01 -6.15
N LEU A 24 -10.96 1.78 -6.31
CA LEU A 24 -10.67 0.69 -5.37
C LEU A 24 -9.18 0.32 -5.40
N VAL A 25 -8.56 0.27 -6.58
CA VAL A 25 -7.12 0.02 -6.73
C VAL A 25 -6.32 1.14 -6.07
N GLU A 26 -6.63 2.40 -6.34
CA GLU A 26 -5.96 3.55 -5.71
C GLU A 26 -6.11 3.54 -4.18
N ALA A 27 -7.29 3.19 -3.66
CA ALA A 27 -7.51 3.07 -2.22
C ALA A 27 -6.68 1.93 -1.60
N GLY A 28 -6.66 0.75 -2.23
CA GLY A 28 -5.83 -0.37 -1.77
C GLY A 28 -4.33 -0.05 -1.77
N LEU A 29 -3.85 0.65 -2.80
CA LEU A 29 -2.45 1.10 -2.88
C LEU A 29 -2.11 2.12 -1.78
N ARG A 30 -3.04 2.98 -1.37
CA ARG A 30 -2.84 3.90 -0.24
C ARG A 30 -2.73 3.16 1.09
N ASP A 31 -3.57 2.17 1.31
CA ASP A 31 -3.53 1.36 2.53
C ASP A 31 -2.23 0.55 2.61
N ASP A 32 -1.80 -0.03 1.48
CA ASP A 32 -0.50 -0.71 1.37
C ASP A 32 0.68 0.24 1.65
N LEU A 33 0.63 1.47 1.13
CA LEU A 33 1.66 2.47 1.38
C LEU A 33 1.77 2.85 2.85
N GLN A 34 0.63 2.97 3.53
CA GLN A 34 0.64 3.26 4.96
C GLN A 34 1.34 2.13 5.72
N ARG A 35 1.03 0.87 5.42
CA ARG A 35 1.68 -0.29 6.06
C ARG A 35 3.18 -0.32 5.79
N LEU A 36 3.59 -0.13 4.53
CA LEU A 36 5.01 -0.10 4.16
C LEU A 36 5.77 1.06 4.83
N HIS A 37 5.09 2.18 5.09
CA HIS A 37 5.67 3.30 5.82
C HIS A 37 5.84 2.96 7.31
N GLU A 38 4.85 2.33 7.93
CA GLU A 38 4.94 1.83 9.31
C GLU A 38 6.07 0.79 9.46
N ASP A 39 6.18 -0.14 8.50
CA ASP A 39 7.27 -1.12 8.44
C ASP A 39 8.63 -0.42 8.34
N LEU A 40 8.78 0.56 7.44
CA LEU A 40 10.03 1.32 7.30
C LEU A 40 10.42 2.02 8.61
N LEU A 41 9.47 2.69 9.27
CA LEU A 41 9.71 3.35 10.55
C LEU A 41 10.14 2.36 11.62
N SER A 42 9.56 1.15 11.63
CA SER A 42 9.96 0.09 12.55
C SER A 42 11.40 -0.36 12.31
N GLU A 43 11.77 -0.60 11.04
CA GLU A 43 13.14 -1.01 10.70
C GLU A 43 14.17 0.09 10.99
N GLU A 44 13.83 1.36 10.74
CA GLU A 44 14.70 2.50 11.06
C GLU A 44 14.85 2.68 12.59
N SER A 45 13.77 2.54 13.35
CA SER A 45 13.82 2.61 14.82
C SER A 45 14.71 1.51 15.39
N ARG A 46 14.64 0.29 14.84
CA ARG A 46 15.49 -0.82 15.26
C ARG A 46 16.95 -0.59 14.90
N LEU A 47 17.24 0.00 13.75
CA LEU A 47 18.61 0.37 13.38
C LEU A 47 19.19 1.39 14.37
N THR A 48 18.44 2.46 14.65
CA THR A 48 18.84 3.49 15.63
C THR A 48 19.12 2.86 16.99
N ALA A 49 18.25 1.97 17.48
CA ALA A 49 18.45 1.30 18.76
C ALA A 49 19.75 0.46 18.79
N LEU A 50 20.06 -0.26 17.71
CA LEU A 50 21.31 -1.04 17.62
C LEU A 50 22.55 -0.13 17.60
N GLU A 51 22.48 1.00 16.88
CA GLU A 51 23.56 1.99 16.84
C GLU A 51 23.77 2.67 18.20
N GLU A 52 22.69 2.96 18.92
CA GLU A 52 22.72 3.47 20.30
C GLU A 52 23.35 2.45 21.24
N ILE A 53 22.95 1.17 21.17
CA ILE A 53 23.57 0.10 21.98
C ILE A 53 25.07 0.04 21.70
N ARG A 54 25.47 0.01 20.42
CA ARG A 54 26.90 0.02 20.04
C ARG A 54 27.63 1.23 20.59
N TRP A 55 27.04 2.42 20.51
CA TRP A 55 27.62 3.65 21.04
C TRP A 55 27.85 3.57 22.55
N HIS A 56 26.84 3.17 23.33
CA HIS A 56 26.95 3.03 24.78
C HIS A 56 27.98 1.96 25.15
N SER A 57 27.95 0.79 24.51
CA SER A 57 28.95 -0.27 24.76
C SER A 57 30.38 0.18 24.44
N MET A 58 30.58 1.03 23.44
CA MET A 58 31.89 1.62 23.13
C MET A 58 32.35 2.58 24.21
N LYS A 59 31.43 3.40 24.75
CA LYS A 59 31.73 4.28 25.89
C LYS A 59 32.08 3.50 27.15
N ASP A 60 31.36 2.42 27.42
CA ASP A 60 31.65 1.53 28.56
C ASP A 60 33.03 0.89 28.42
N PHE A 61 33.40 0.43 27.22
CA PHE A 61 34.72 -0.12 26.94
C PHE A 61 35.84 0.93 27.08
N GLU A 62 35.64 2.14 26.55
CA GLU A 62 36.60 3.25 26.70
C GLU A 62 36.86 3.60 28.16
N ALA A 63 35.80 3.63 28.99
CA ALA A 63 35.90 3.90 30.42
C ALA A 63 36.72 2.83 31.18
N LEU A 64 36.67 1.57 30.74
CA LEU A 64 37.55 0.51 31.27
C LEU A 64 39.02 0.73 30.88
N GLY A 65 39.26 1.31 29.69
CA GLY A 65 40.58 1.68 29.18
C GLY A 65 41.37 2.61 30.10
N GLU A 66 40.69 3.48 30.83
CA GLU A 66 41.29 4.40 31.80
C GLU A 66 41.72 3.71 33.11
N GLY A 67 41.10 2.57 33.45
CA GLY A 67 41.42 1.74 34.63
C GLY A 67 42.31 0.53 34.36
N GLY A 68 42.56 0.22 33.08
CA GLY A 68 43.23 -0.99 32.61
C GLY A 68 42.24 -2.11 32.29
N VAL A 69 42.22 -2.55 31.03
CA VAL A 69 41.31 -3.61 30.54
C VAL A 69 41.98 -4.98 30.71
N THR A 70 41.27 -5.92 31.32
CA THR A 70 41.72 -7.32 31.37
C THR A 70 41.56 -8.00 30.01
N THR A 71 42.34 -9.05 29.75
CA THR A 71 42.20 -9.84 28.52
C THR A 71 40.80 -10.46 28.38
N THR A 72 40.16 -10.83 29.48
CA THR A 72 38.79 -11.36 29.49
C THR A 72 37.78 -10.29 29.06
N GLU A 73 37.86 -9.07 29.60
CA GLU A 73 36.97 -7.97 29.20
C GLU A 73 37.17 -7.61 27.73
N ALA A 74 38.43 -7.52 27.27
CA ALA A 74 38.73 -7.27 25.87
C ALA A 74 38.10 -8.33 24.94
N ALA A 75 38.16 -9.61 25.31
CA ALA A 75 37.55 -10.69 24.53
C ALA A 75 36.00 -10.62 24.51
N LEU A 76 35.38 -10.26 25.63
CA LEU A 76 33.92 -10.09 25.73
C LEU A 76 33.43 -8.93 24.85
N TYR A 77 34.07 -7.77 24.95
CA TYR A 77 33.73 -6.60 24.15
C TYR A 77 34.00 -6.81 22.66
N TYR A 78 35.09 -7.50 22.32
CA TYR A 78 35.35 -7.90 20.92
C TYR A 78 34.19 -8.72 20.35
N THR A 79 33.72 -9.73 21.10
CA THR A 79 32.61 -10.58 20.68
C THR A 79 31.30 -9.78 20.54
N LEU A 80 31.02 -8.90 21.51
CA LEU A 80 29.86 -8.01 21.48
C LEU A 80 29.87 -7.09 20.25
N PHE A 81 30.97 -6.37 20.01
CA PHE A 81 31.07 -5.47 18.87
C PHE A 81 31.02 -6.19 17.53
N HIS A 82 31.58 -7.40 17.46
CA HIS A 82 31.49 -8.23 16.27
C HIS A 82 30.03 -8.56 15.94
N HIS A 83 29.25 -9.01 16.94
CA HIS A 83 27.82 -9.29 16.75
C HIS A 83 27.00 -8.05 16.43
N LEU A 84 27.19 -6.95 17.18
CA LEU A 84 26.47 -5.70 16.92
C LEU A 84 26.74 -5.17 15.50
N THR A 85 27.96 -5.30 15.00
CA THR A 85 28.29 -4.90 13.62
C THR A 85 27.51 -5.73 12.60
N GLN A 86 27.46 -7.05 12.77
CA GLN A 86 26.71 -7.93 11.88
C GLN A 86 25.20 -7.64 11.91
N GLU A 87 24.64 -7.38 13.09
CA GLU A 87 23.23 -7.04 13.25
C GLU A 87 22.90 -5.69 12.63
N ILE A 88 23.73 -4.67 12.84
CA ILE A 88 23.57 -3.34 12.23
C ILE A 88 23.64 -3.44 10.70
N ASP A 89 24.59 -4.20 10.14
CA ASP A 89 24.70 -4.40 8.69
C ASP A 89 23.46 -5.09 8.11
N LEU A 90 22.96 -6.12 8.80
CA LEU A 90 21.72 -6.80 8.41
C LEU A 90 20.53 -5.85 8.45
N GLN A 91 20.39 -5.11 9.55
CA GLN A 91 19.31 -4.17 9.77
C GLN A 91 19.34 -3.03 8.74
N GLY A 92 20.53 -2.54 8.38
CA GLY A 92 20.72 -1.57 7.30
C GLY A 92 20.21 -2.09 5.95
N ARG A 93 20.48 -3.36 5.61
CA ARG A 93 19.92 -3.98 4.39
C ARG A 93 18.39 -4.09 4.42
N LEU A 94 17.80 -4.34 5.59
CA LEU A 94 16.34 -4.38 5.76
C LEU A 94 15.72 -2.99 5.54
N VAL A 95 16.31 -1.94 6.11
CA VAL A 95 15.89 -0.54 5.88
C VAL A 95 15.94 -0.19 4.40
N VAL A 96 17.04 -0.51 3.70
CA VAL A 96 17.16 -0.27 2.25
C VAL A 96 16.07 -1.01 1.47
N THR A 97 15.79 -2.26 1.84
CA THR A 97 14.74 -3.06 1.21
C THR A 97 13.34 -2.47 1.45
N ALA A 98 13.05 -2.03 2.67
CA ALA A 98 11.78 -1.37 3.01
C ALA A 98 11.60 -0.06 2.25
N ARG A 99 12.65 0.78 2.16
CA ARG A 99 12.65 2.03 1.37
C ARG A 99 12.36 1.76 -0.10
N ARG A 100 12.98 0.73 -0.69
CA ARG A 100 12.73 0.35 -2.08
C ARG A 100 11.28 -0.08 -2.30
N ARG A 101 10.73 -0.93 -1.43
CA ARG A 101 9.31 -1.36 -1.51
C ARG A 101 8.35 -0.17 -1.42
N LEU A 102 8.63 0.78 -0.52
CA LEU A 102 7.84 2.00 -0.38
C LEU A 102 7.89 2.83 -1.66
N HIS A 103 9.09 3.07 -2.21
CA HIS A 103 9.27 3.80 -3.46
C HIS A 103 8.54 3.16 -4.65
N ASP A 104 8.69 1.84 -4.83
CA ASP A 104 8.04 1.10 -5.92
C ASP A 104 6.50 1.19 -5.80
N LYS A 105 5.97 1.12 -4.56
CA LYS A 105 4.53 1.28 -4.32
C LYS A 105 4.05 2.72 -4.53
N GLN A 106 4.88 3.74 -4.24
CA GLN A 106 4.55 5.15 -4.51
C GLN A 106 4.44 5.41 -6.02
N ALA A 107 5.34 4.82 -6.80
CA ALA A 107 5.27 4.85 -8.25
C ALA A 107 3.97 4.18 -8.76
N ALA A 108 3.62 3.02 -8.22
CA ALA A 108 2.36 2.34 -8.54
C ALA A 108 1.12 3.18 -8.19
N LEU A 109 1.11 3.86 -7.03
CA LEU A 109 0.01 4.76 -6.66
C LEU A 109 -0.13 5.93 -7.65
N THR A 110 1.00 6.48 -8.11
CA THR A 110 1.00 7.59 -9.07
C THR A 110 0.44 7.14 -10.42
N ALA A 111 0.83 5.95 -10.90
CA ALA A 111 0.27 5.35 -12.10
C ALA A 111 -1.25 5.11 -11.96
N ALA A 112 -1.68 4.48 -10.86
CA ALA A 112 -3.11 4.22 -10.60
C ALA A 112 -3.94 5.51 -10.49
N ALA A 113 -3.39 6.57 -9.90
CA ALA A 113 -4.06 7.87 -9.81
C ALA A 113 -4.23 8.51 -11.21
N GLU A 114 -3.27 8.36 -12.11
CA GLU A 114 -3.40 8.84 -13.49
C GLU A 114 -4.39 7.99 -14.29
N GLU A 115 -4.38 6.67 -14.15
CA GLU A 115 -5.37 5.78 -14.75
C GLU A 115 -6.79 6.14 -14.31
N ARG A 116 -7.00 6.41 -13.01
CA ARG A 116 -8.28 6.89 -12.51
C ARG A 116 -8.68 8.21 -13.18
N ARG A 117 -7.77 9.17 -13.30
CA ARG A 117 -8.05 10.46 -13.95
C ARG A 117 -8.41 10.28 -15.42
N VAL A 118 -7.74 9.39 -16.15
CA VAL A 118 -8.06 9.03 -17.53
C VAL A 118 -9.47 8.44 -17.60
N ALA A 119 -9.79 7.46 -16.76
CA ALA A 119 -11.12 6.85 -16.72
C ALA A 119 -12.22 7.89 -16.42
N GLU A 120 -11.99 8.77 -15.44
CA GLU A 120 -12.93 9.84 -15.10
C GLU A 120 -13.13 10.86 -16.24
N ARG A 121 -12.07 11.22 -16.98
CA ARG A 121 -12.16 12.10 -18.15
C ARG A 121 -12.93 11.45 -19.29
N SER A 122 -12.64 10.19 -19.61
CA SER A 122 -13.30 9.44 -20.68
C SER A 122 -14.81 9.30 -20.45
N HIS A 123 -15.23 9.14 -19.20
CA HIS A 123 -16.65 9.02 -18.86
C HIS A 123 -17.37 10.36 -18.61
N ARG A 124 -16.66 11.46 -18.33
CA ARG A 124 -17.23 12.82 -18.36
C ARG A 124 -17.59 13.25 -19.79
N GLY A 125 -16.83 12.81 -20.80
CA GLY A 125 -17.11 13.10 -22.21
C GLY A 125 -18.36 12.40 -22.77
N THR A 126 -18.77 11.27 -22.20
CA THR A 126 -19.94 10.49 -22.64
C THR A 126 -21.27 10.93 -22.01
N GLY A 127 -21.25 11.89 -21.08
CA GLY A 127 -22.45 12.42 -20.40
C GLY A 127 -23.43 13.22 -21.29
N ARG A 128 -23.18 13.30 -22.61
CA ARG A 128 -24.11 13.88 -23.61
C ARG A 128 -24.93 12.86 -24.38
N HIS A 129 -24.84 11.57 -24.07
CA HIS A 129 -25.85 10.62 -24.53
C HIS A 129 -26.86 10.41 -23.40
N ARG A 130 -27.89 11.27 -23.37
CA ARG A 130 -29.19 10.84 -22.87
C ARG A 130 -29.53 9.56 -23.61
N THR A 131 -29.53 8.42 -22.94
CA THR A 131 -30.39 7.32 -23.34
C THR A 131 -31.79 7.89 -23.43
N PRO A 132 -32.50 7.78 -24.57
CA PRO A 132 -33.91 8.14 -24.58
C PRO A 132 -34.59 7.17 -23.61
N GLU A 133 -35.16 7.70 -22.55
CA GLU A 133 -36.16 7.00 -21.75
C GLU A 133 -37.26 6.52 -22.71
N GLY A 134 -37.58 5.23 -22.70
CA GLY A 134 -38.84 4.72 -23.29
C GLY A 134 -38.77 3.90 -24.58
N ALA A 135 -37.74 3.07 -24.82
CA ALA A 135 -37.75 2.13 -25.96
C ALA A 135 -38.00 0.65 -25.58
N PHE A 136 -38.51 0.36 -24.38
CA PHE A 136 -38.72 -1.01 -23.90
C PHE A 136 -40.14 -1.35 -23.40
N ASP A 137 -41.17 -0.57 -23.81
CA ASP A 137 -42.58 -0.89 -23.52
C ASP A 137 -43.43 -1.14 -24.78
N GLN A 138 -42.84 -1.80 -25.78
CA GLN A 138 -43.62 -2.43 -26.86
C GLN A 138 -43.13 -3.85 -27.16
N MET A 139 -43.24 -4.74 -26.18
CA MET A 139 -43.43 -6.17 -26.45
C MET A 139 -44.56 -6.67 -25.57
N GLY A 140 -45.76 -6.71 -26.13
CA GLY A 140 -46.92 -7.33 -25.50
C GLY A 140 -46.70 -8.84 -25.32
N PRO A 141 -47.22 -9.46 -24.24
CA PRO A 141 -47.18 -10.89 -24.08
C PRO A 141 -48.43 -11.51 -24.72
N GLY A 142 -48.28 -12.34 -25.76
CA GLY A 142 -49.46 -12.97 -26.35
C GLY A 142 -49.20 -13.87 -27.56
N GLY A 143 -48.56 -15.02 -27.30
CA GLY A 143 -48.75 -16.37 -27.89
C GLY A 143 -49.18 -16.61 -29.36
N PRO A 144 -48.72 -17.71 -29.98
CA PRO A 144 -49.05 -18.04 -31.37
C PRO A 144 -50.45 -18.67 -31.47
N ARG A 145 -51.31 -18.11 -32.33
CA ARG A 145 -52.52 -18.80 -32.81
C ARG A 145 -52.75 -18.56 -34.31
N SER A 146 -52.58 -19.65 -35.05
CA SER A 146 -53.29 -20.06 -36.26
C SER A 146 -54.49 -19.20 -36.70
N VAL A 147 -54.49 -18.73 -37.96
CA VAL A 147 -55.62 -18.90 -38.89
C VAL A 147 -55.11 -18.86 -40.35
N LEU A 148 -55.25 -19.99 -41.04
CA LEU A 148 -55.33 -20.10 -42.50
C LEU A 148 -56.63 -19.45 -42.99
N LYS A 149 -56.58 -18.56 -43.98
CA LYS A 149 -57.57 -18.54 -45.08
C LYS A 149 -57.09 -17.72 -46.28
N LYS A 150 -57.06 -18.40 -47.43
CA LYS A 150 -56.91 -17.91 -48.81
C LYS A 150 -57.95 -16.84 -49.16
N ALA A 151 -57.66 -15.97 -50.11
CA ALA A 151 -58.17 -16.09 -51.49
C ALA A 151 -57.74 -14.90 -52.37
N SER A 152 -57.28 -15.29 -53.56
CA SER A 152 -57.32 -14.63 -54.88
C SER A 152 -56.74 -13.23 -55.06
#